data_AF-A0A2I0IFS9-F1
#
_entry.id   AF-A0A2I0IFS9-F1
#
_cell.length_a   1.000
_cell.length_b   1.000
_cell.length_c   1.000
_cell.angle_alpha   90.00
_cell.angle_beta   90.00
_cell.angle_gamma   90.00
#
_symmetry.space_group_name_H-M   'P 1'
#
loop_
_entity.id
_entity.type
_entity.pdbx_description
1 polymer ?
#
loop_
_entity_poly.entity_id
_entity_poly.type
_entity_poly.pdbx_seq_one_letter_code
_entity_poly.pdbx_strand_id
1 'polypeptide(L)'
;MIRFGVLALQLWELVVSSLVHLLYALYIFSSAVAGDVSLALNDVLFKPINAGNDSSIEIRREEVPGDKVSDLPPIVLVHGIFGFGKGRLGGLSYFAGAEKKDERVLVPDLGSLTSVYDRARELFYYLKGGQVDYGEEHSRTCGHSQFGRIYGQGNYPEWDEDHPIHFVGHSAGAQVVRLLQQMLADKAFKGYDTSENWVLSITSLSGAFNGTTRTYLDGMQ
;
A
#
# COMPACT_ATOMS: atom_id res chain seq x y z
N MET A 1 52.90 -14.48 6.76
CA MET A 1 52.83 -13.57 5.60
C MET A 1 51.60 -13.80 4.70
N ILE A 2 51.18 -15.05 4.42
CA ILE A 2 50.03 -15.34 3.53
C ILE A 2 48.67 -14.85 4.08
N ARG A 3 48.47 -14.83 5.41
CA ARG A 3 47.22 -14.40 6.06
C ARG A 3 46.85 -12.92 5.87
N PHE A 4 47.84 -12.03 5.74
CA PHE A 4 47.58 -10.60 5.56
C PHE A 4 47.08 -10.26 4.15
N GLY A 5 47.58 -10.96 3.12
CA GLY A 5 47.12 -10.78 1.75
C GLY A 5 45.68 -11.24 1.55
N VAL A 6 45.30 -12.37 2.15
CA VAL A 6 43.92 -12.89 2.11
C VAL A 6 42.94 -11.95 2.82
N LEU A 7 43.31 -11.43 4.00
CA LEU A 7 42.48 -10.46 4.72
C LEU A 7 42.28 -9.16 3.92
N ALA A 8 43.35 -8.67 3.28
CA ALA A 8 43.26 -7.47 2.44
C ALA A 8 42.33 -7.66 1.24
N LEU A 9 42.36 -8.83 0.59
CA LEU A 9 41.45 -9.18 -0.49
C LEU A 9 39.99 -9.23 -0.01
N GLN A 10 39.72 -9.87 1.13
CA GLN A 10 38.38 -9.94 1.71
C GLN A 10 37.83 -8.56 2.09
N LEU A 11 38.66 -7.69 2.65
CA LEU A 11 38.28 -6.30 2.94
C LEU A 11 37.99 -5.53 1.65
N TRP A 12 38.78 -5.74 0.60
CA TRP A 12 38.54 -5.11 -0.70
C TRP A 12 37.23 -5.59 -1.34
N GLU A 13 36.97 -6.90 -1.32
CA GLU A 13 35.70 -7.47 -1.78
C GLU A 13 34.51 -6.90 -1.00
N LEU A 14 34.62 -6.77 0.32
CA LEU A 14 33.58 -6.16 1.15
C LEU A 14 33.34 -4.70 0.75
N VAL A 15 34.41 -3.91 0.58
CA VAL A 15 34.32 -2.50 0.18
C VAL A 15 33.70 -2.35 -1.20
N VAL A 16 34.18 -3.10 -2.19
CA VAL A 16 33.66 -3.06 -3.56
C VAL A 16 32.20 -3.52 -3.59
N SER A 17 31.88 -4.64 -2.93
CA SER A 17 30.51 -5.12 -2.82
C SER A 17 29.60 -4.09 -2.17
N SER A 18 30.01 -3.50 -1.03
CA SER A 18 29.23 -2.48 -0.33
C SER A 18 29.01 -1.24 -1.21
N LEU A 19 30.03 -0.81 -1.94
CA LEU A 19 29.95 0.32 -2.86
C LEU A 19 29.00 0.04 -4.03
N VAL A 20 29.08 -1.16 -4.63
CA VAL A 20 28.18 -1.58 -5.72
C VAL A 20 26.73 -1.57 -5.24
N HIS A 21 26.43 -2.16 -4.08
CA HIS A 21 25.08 -2.17 -3.53
C HIS A 21 24.59 -0.75 -3.20
N LEU A 22 25.45 0.10 -2.62
CA LEU A 22 25.09 1.48 -2.28
C LEU A 22 24.79 2.31 -3.54
N LEU A 23 25.66 2.26 -4.55
CA LEU A 23 25.47 3.00 -5.81
C LEU A 23 24.25 2.50 -6.57
N TYR A 24 24.03 1.19 -6.61
CA TYR A 24 22.87 0.60 -7.27
C TYR A 24 21.56 0.97 -6.55
N ALA A 25 21.55 0.91 -5.21
CA ALA A 25 20.41 1.36 -4.41
C ALA A 25 20.12 2.85 -4.63
N LEU A 26 21.16 3.70 -4.63
CA LEU A 26 21.02 5.13 -4.90
C LEU A 26 20.49 5.37 -6.32
N TYR A 27 20.96 4.62 -7.31
CA TYR A 27 20.48 4.72 -8.68
C TYR A 27 18.99 4.35 -8.80
N ILE A 28 18.57 3.21 -8.24
CA ILE A 28 17.16 2.80 -8.26
C ILE A 28 16.30 3.85 -7.55
N PHE A 29 16.70 4.25 -6.35
CA PHE A 29 15.94 5.21 -5.54
C PHE A 29 15.83 6.57 -6.22
N SER A 30 16.94 7.12 -6.72
CA SER A 30 16.94 8.42 -7.42
C SER A 30 16.10 8.38 -8.70
N SER A 31 16.17 7.29 -9.46
CA SER A 31 15.36 7.12 -10.67
C SER A 31 13.86 7.04 -10.34
N ALA A 32 13.50 6.28 -9.29
CA ALA A 32 12.13 6.18 -8.81
C ALA A 32 11.56 7.53 -8.34
N VAL A 33 12.32 8.26 -7.52
CA VAL A 33 11.93 9.59 -7.03
C VAL A 33 11.82 10.59 -8.18
N ALA A 34 12.76 10.57 -9.13
CA ALA A 34 12.69 11.43 -10.31
C ALA A 34 11.42 11.17 -11.14
N GLY A 35 11.00 9.90 -11.27
CA GLY A 35 9.74 9.53 -11.90
C GLY A 35 8.52 10.14 -11.19
N ASP A 36 8.44 9.98 -9.88
CA ASP A 36 7.34 10.53 -9.07
C ASP A 36 7.29 12.07 -9.13
N VAL A 37 8.45 12.73 -9.05
CA VAL A 37 8.57 14.19 -9.19
C VAL A 37 8.13 14.64 -10.57
N SER A 38 8.51 13.93 -11.63
CA SER A 38 8.09 14.25 -13.00
C SER A 38 6.57 14.14 -13.16
N LEU A 39 5.95 13.11 -12.58
CA LEU A 39 4.48 12.95 -12.61
C LEU A 39 3.78 14.08 -11.84
N ALA A 40 4.27 14.40 -10.64
CA ALA A 40 3.72 15.48 -9.83
C ALA A 40 3.85 16.85 -10.53
N LEU A 41 5.00 17.14 -11.15
CA LEU A 41 5.20 18.36 -11.92
C LEU A 41 4.30 18.42 -13.15
N ASN A 42 4.12 17.30 -13.86
CA ASN A 42 3.21 17.23 -15.00
C ASN A 42 1.76 17.54 -14.59
N ASP A 43 1.33 16.98 -13.45
CA ASP A 43 0.02 17.25 -12.86
C ASP A 43 -0.15 18.71 -12.41
N VAL A 44 0.91 19.40 -11.99
CA VAL A 44 0.82 20.82 -11.62
C VAL A 44 0.81 21.72 -12.86
N LEU A 45 1.66 21.43 -13.84
CA LEU A 45 1.88 22.28 -15.01
C LEU A 45 0.80 22.14 -16.08
N PHE A 46 0.29 20.92 -16.33
CA PHE A 46 -0.54 20.63 -17.51
C PHE A 46 -2.00 20.27 -17.17
N LYS A 47 -2.33 20.03 -15.91
CA LYS A 47 -3.71 19.79 -15.47
C LYS A 47 -4.64 21.01 -15.62
N PRO A 48 -4.18 22.29 -15.53
CA PRO A 48 -5.01 23.44 -15.88
C PRO A 48 -5.32 23.55 -17.38
N ILE A 49 -4.54 22.92 -18.24
CA ILE A 49 -4.66 23.02 -19.70
C ILE A 49 -5.63 21.96 -20.26
N ASN A 50 -5.73 20.80 -19.60
CA ASN A 50 -6.58 19.68 -20.06
C ASN A 50 -7.96 19.59 -19.40
N ALA A 51 -8.30 20.47 -18.45
CA ALA A 51 -9.63 20.50 -17.82
C ALA A 51 -10.79 20.84 -18.78
N GLY A 52 -10.49 21.23 -20.03
CA GLY A 52 -11.47 21.48 -21.10
C GLY A 52 -11.60 20.37 -22.14
N ASN A 53 -10.87 19.25 -22.00
CA ASN A 53 -10.86 18.17 -22.98
C ASN A 53 -10.84 16.81 -22.27
N ASP A 54 -11.81 16.59 -21.39
CA ASP A 54 -12.08 15.28 -20.80
C ASP A 54 -12.87 14.42 -21.81
N SER A 55 -12.23 14.13 -22.95
CA SER A 55 -12.58 12.96 -23.73
C SER A 55 -11.75 11.82 -23.17
N SER A 56 -12.31 11.13 -22.18
CA SER A 56 -11.91 9.79 -21.80
C SER A 56 -11.87 8.94 -23.08
N ILE A 57 -10.68 8.73 -23.63
CA ILE A 57 -10.46 7.71 -24.63
C ILE A 57 -10.66 6.38 -23.89
N GLU A 58 -11.91 5.92 -23.89
CA GLU A 58 -12.23 4.53 -23.64
C GLU A 58 -11.49 3.71 -24.70
N ILE A 59 -10.33 3.16 -24.34
CA ILE A 59 -9.78 2.03 -25.05
C ILE A 59 -10.76 0.90 -24.79
N ARG A 60 -11.74 0.75 -25.67
CA ARG A 60 -12.60 -0.42 -25.75
C ARG A 60 -11.72 -1.62 -26.02
N ARG A 61 -11.21 -2.26 -24.97
CA ARG A 61 -10.60 -3.59 -25.08
C ARG A 61 -11.72 -4.56 -25.36
N GLU A 62 -11.58 -5.31 -26.44
CA GLU A 62 -12.48 -6.41 -26.75
C GLU A 62 -12.53 -7.36 -25.55
N GLU A 63 -13.70 -7.49 -24.94
CA GLU A 63 -13.99 -8.57 -24.02
C GLU A 63 -13.89 -9.88 -24.81
N VAL A 64 -12.80 -10.62 -24.59
CA VAL A 64 -12.70 -11.99 -25.05
C VAL A 64 -13.72 -12.79 -24.25
N PRO A 65 -14.71 -13.45 -24.88
CA PRO A 65 -15.70 -14.24 -24.17
C PRO A 65 -15.05 -15.53 -23.69
N GLY A 66 -14.49 -15.48 -22.49
CA GLY A 66 -14.00 -16.63 -21.73
C GLY A 66 -14.73 -16.66 -20.40
N ASP A 67 -15.27 -17.84 -20.08
CA ASP A 67 -15.95 -18.29 -18.85
C ASP A 67 -16.00 -17.34 -17.64
N LYS A 68 -17.15 -17.26 -16.97
CA LYS A 68 -17.48 -16.47 -15.78
C LYS A 68 -16.40 -16.46 -14.67
N VAL A 69 -15.37 -15.61 -14.79
CA VAL A 69 -14.44 -15.24 -13.70
C VAL A 69 -14.98 -14.05 -12.87
N SER A 70 -16.23 -13.63 -13.12
CA SER A 70 -16.89 -12.51 -12.43
C SER A 70 -17.15 -12.76 -10.94
N ASP A 71 -17.10 -14.00 -10.47
CA ASP A 71 -17.65 -14.36 -9.15
C ASP A 71 -16.59 -14.55 -8.04
N LEU A 72 -15.29 -14.41 -8.32
CA LEU A 72 -14.24 -14.66 -7.33
C LEU A 72 -13.90 -13.41 -6.48
N PRO A 73 -13.99 -13.46 -5.14
CA PRO A 73 -13.58 -12.36 -4.26
C PRO A 73 -12.21 -11.75 -4.61
N PRO A 74 -12.07 -10.41 -4.63
CA PRO A 74 -10.80 -9.77 -4.95
C PRO A 74 -9.76 -10.01 -3.85
N ILE A 75 -8.49 -9.84 -4.20
CA ILE A 75 -7.36 -9.94 -3.26
C ILE A 75 -6.80 -8.54 -3.04
N VAL A 76 -6.70 -8.12 -1.78
CA VAL A 76 -6.11 -6.83 -1.40
C VAL A 76 -4.77 -7.04 -0.71
N LEU A 77 -3.70 -6.57 -1.35
CA LEU A 77 -2.33 -6.68 -0.85
C LEU A 77 -1.97 -5.43 -0.02
N VAL A 78 -1.79 -5.59 1.28
CA VAL A 78 -1.55 -4.49 2.21
C VAL A 78 -0.08 -4.48 2.64
N HIS A 79 0.64 -3.42 2.24
CA HIS A 79 2.08 -3.30 2.47
C HIS A 79 2.45 -3.09 3.95
N GLY A 80 3.74 -3.19 4.27
CA GLY A 80 4.26 -2.97 5.63
C GLY A 80 4.60 -1.51 5.93
N ILE A 81 5.46 -1.33 6.93
CA ILE A 81 6.20 -0.07 7.14
C ILE A 81 7.10 0.20 5.93
N PHE A 82 7.28 1.47 5.54
CA PHE A 82 8.01 1.89 4.33
C PHE A 82 7.48 1.32 3.01
N GLY A 83 6.30 0.69 3.03
CA GLY A 83 5.64 0.23 1.82
C GLY A 83 4.93 1.35 1.08
N PHE A 84 4.49 1.03 -0.13
CA PHE A 84 3.87 1.96 -1.06
C PHE A 84 2.90 1.19 -1.97
N GLY A 85 1.86 1.88 -2.44
CA GLY A 85 0.88 1.31 -3.36
C GLY A 85 1.28 1.38 -4.83
N LYS A 86 0.38 0.91 -5.69
CA LYS A 86 0.58 0.92 -7.15
C LYS A 86 0.80 2.33 -7.68
N GLY A 87 1.78 2.49 -8.57
CA GLY A 87 2.07 3.77 -9.25
C GLY A 87 2.97 4.73 -8.46
N ARG A 88 3.50 4.31 -7.30
CA ARG A 88 4.48 5.07 -6.51
C ARG A 88 5.91 4.62 -6.83
N LEU A 89 6.89 5.44 -6.47
CA LEU A 89 8.32 5.18 -6.68
C LEU A 89 8.65 4.81 -8.13
N GLY A 90 8.19 5.63 -9.09
CA GLY A 90 8.47 5.42 -10.51
C GLY A 90 7.82 4.17 -11.11
N GLY A 91 6.73 3.70 -10.51
CA GLY A 91 6.03 2.49 -10.96
C GLY A 91 6.67 1.18 -10.51
N LEU A 92 7.59 1.25 -9.54
CA LEU A 92 8.07 0.06 -8.85
C LEU A 92 6.91 -0.65 -8.14
N SER A 93 7.05 -1.97 -7.99
CA SER A 93 6.05 -2.79 -7.30
C SER A 93 6.60 -3.29 -5.98
N TYR A 94 5.94 -2.90 -4.89
CA TYR A 94 6.24 -3.42 -3.55
C TYR A 94 6.04 -4.94 -3.46
N PHE A 95 5.04 -5.47 -4.16
CA PHE A 95 4.69 -6.89 -4.19
C PHE A 95 5.27 -7.63 -5.40
N ALA A 96 6.39 -7.15 -5.95
CA ALA A 96 7.13 -7.78 -7.04
C ALA A 96 6.28 -8.08 -8.30
N GLY A 97 5.24 -7.28 -8.55
CA GLY A 97 4.36 -7.38 -9.72
C GLY A 97 3.21 -8.37 -9.56
N ALA A 98 2.92 -8.85 -8.34
CA ALA A 98 1.76 -9.70 -8.08
C ALA A 98 0.45 -9.06 -8.56
N GLU A 99 0.34 -7.73 -8.45
CA GLU A 99 -0.81 -6.93 -8.90
C GLU A 99 -0.95 -6.77 -10.41
N LYS A 100 0.00 -7.30 -11.18
CA LYS A 100 -0.07 -7.35 -12.65
C LYS A 100 -0.59 -8.70 -13.16
N LYS A 101 -0.82 -9.66 -12.25
CA LYS A 101 -1.27 -11.01 -12.62
C LYS A 101 -2.77 -11.08 -12.86
N ASP A 102 -3.54 -10.22 -12.19
CA ASP A 102 -5.00 -10.17 -12.31
C ASP A 102 -5.48 -8.75 -11.92
N GLU A 103 -6.53 -8.25 -12.59
CA GLU A 103 -7.09 -6.91 -12.34
C GLU A 103 -7.83 -6.81 -10.99
N ARG A 104 -8.22 -7.95 -10.41
CA ARG A 104 -8.87 -8.05 -9.09
C ARG A 104 -7.87 -8.11 -7.93
N VAL A 105 -6.58 -7.96 -8.21
CA VAL A 105 -5.53 -7.79 -7.19
C VAL A 105 -5.30 -6.30 -6.95
N LEU A 106 -5.81 -5.81 -5.81
CA LEU A 106 -5.74 -4.42 -5.41
C LEU A 106 -4.52 -4.17 -4.52
N VAL A 107 -3.84 -3.04 -4.74
CA VAL A 107 -2.67 -2.62 -3.94
C VAL A 107 -2.87 -1.18 -3.46
N PRO A 108 -3.54 -0.98 -2.33
CA PRO A 108 -3.73 0.34 -1.74
C PRO A 108 -2.40 1.04 -1.45
N ASP A 109 -2.36 2.35 -1.71
CA ASP A 109 -1.30 3.24 -1.25
C ASP A 109 -1.74 3.86 0.09
N LEU A 110 -1.30 3.25 1.19
CA LEU A 110 -1.56 3.70 2.55
C LEU A 110 -0.36 4.47 3.09
N GLY A 111 -0.55 5.23 4.19
CA GLY A 111 0.59 5.89 4.84
C GLY A 111 1.69 4.88 5.23
N SER A 112 2.92 5.13 4.78
CA SER A 112 4.04 4.19 4.97
C SER A 112 4.60 4.18 6.40
N LEU A 113 4.33 5.23 7.16
CA LEU A 113 4.77 5.47 8.55
C LEU A 113 3.62 5.92 9.47
N THR A 114 2.37 5.85 9.00
CA THR A 114 1.20 6.19 9.80
C THR A 114 0.82 5.05 10.74
N SER A 115 -0.02 5.36 11.73
CA SER A 115 -0.45 4.39 12.73
C SER A 115 -1.22 3.23 12.10
N VAL A 116 -1.23 2.06 12.75
CA VAL A 116 -2.03 0.90 12.28
C VAL A 116 -3.51 1.26 12.20
N TYR A 117 -3.99 2.09 13.14
CA TYR A 117 -5.36 2.60 13.19
C TYR A 117 -5.69 3.46 11.97
N ASP A 118 -4.86 4.46 11.66
CA ASP A 118 -5.08 5.36 10.52
C ASP A 118 -5.07 4.59 9.20
N ARG A 119 -4.13 3.65 9.06
CA ARG A 119 -4.03 2.81 7.87
C ARG A 119 -5.23 1.90 7.69
N ALA A 120 -5.83 1.42 8.78
CA ALA A 120 -7.07 0.63 8.71
C ALA A 120 -8.25 1.49 8.23
N ARG A 121 -8.35 2.74 8.72
CA ARG A 121 -9.34 3.72 8.22
C ARG A 121 -9.11 4.05 6.75
N GLU A 122 -7.88 4.37 6.35
CA GLU A 122 -7.52 4.63 4.96
C GLU A 122 -7.86 3.45 4.04
N LEU A 123 -7.58 2.23 4.49
CA LEU A 123 -7.90 1.01 3.74
C LEU A 123 -9.40 0.83 3.53
N PHE A 124 -10.22 1.09 4.54
CA PHE A 124 -11.68 1.04 4.42
C PHE A 124 -12.17 1.99 3.32
N TYR A 125 -11.78 3.27 3.38
CA TYR A 125 -12.24 4.28 2.42
C TYR A 125 -11.60 4.14 1.05
N TYR A 126 -10.40 3.57 0.94
CA TYR A 126 -9.83 3.16 -0.35
C TYR A 126 -10.73 2.15 -1.06
N LEU A 127 -11.25 1.15 -0.33
CA LEU A 127 -12.12 0.12 -0.89
C LEU A 127 -13.54 0.63 -1.13
N LYS A 128 -14.17 1.21 -0.10
CA LYS A 128 -15.58 1.60 -0.13
C LYS A 128 -15.83 2.92 -0.85
N GLY A 129 -14.83 3.80 -0.90
CA GLY A 129 -14.96 5.18 -1.34
C GLY A 129 -15.41 6.11 -0.22
N GLY A 130 -15.30 7.42 -0.46
CA GLY A 130 -15.62 8.48 0.48
C GLY A 130 -14.38 9.21 1.02
N GLN A 131 -14.61 10.10 1.98
CA GLN A 131 -13.54 10.82 2.67
C GLN A 131 -13.06 10.01 3.87
N VAL A 132 -11.75 9.84 4.00
CA VAL A 132 -11.16 9.20 5.18
C VAL A 132 -11.54 9.99 6.43
N ASP A 133 -12.27 9.35 7.34
CA ASP A 133 -12.55 9.85 8.69
C ASP A 133 -11.76 8.99 9.68
N TYR A 134 -10.76 9.59 10.33
CA TYR A 134 -9.96 8.98 11.38
C TYR A 134 -10.69 8.96 12.74
N GLY A 135 -11.78 9.72 12.87
CA GLY A 135 -12.58 9.85 14.09
C GLY A 135 -12.09 11.01 14.97
N GLU A 136 -13.04 11.84 15.39
CA GLU A 136 -12.78 13.08 16.15
C GLU A 136 -11.92 12.86 17.41
N GLU A 137 -12.27 11.85 18.22
CA GLU A 137 -11.56 11.55 19.48
C GLU A 137 -10.12 11.10 19.24
N HIS A 138 -9.92 10.18 18.29
CA HIS A 138 -8.60 9.68 17.90
C HIS A 138 -7.71 10.83 17.42
N SER A 139 -8.22 11.62 16.48
CA SER A 139 -7.50 12.75 15.89
C SER A 139 -7.16 13.84 16.90
N ARG A 140 -8.07 14.13 17.84
CA ARG A 140 -7.78 15.05 18.96
C ARG A 140 -6.69 14.50 19.88
N THR A 141 -6.71 13.20 20.17
CA THR A 141 -5.77 12.54 21.09
C THR A 141 -4.37 12.42 20.48
N CYS A 142 -4.30 12.06 19.20
CA CYS A 142 -3.05 11.85 18.46
C CYS A 142 -2.52 13.13 17.78
N GLY A 143 -3.28 14.22 17.81
CA GLY A 143 -2.83 15.54 17.34
C GLY A 143 -2.75 15.69 15.82
N HIS A 144 -3.69 15.10 15.07
CA HIS A 144 -3.77 15.23 13.61
C HIS A 144 -5.18 15.59 13.13
N SER A 145 -5.32 15.88 11.83
CA SER A 145 -6.63 16.14 11.21
C SER A 145 -7.55 14.92 11.32
N GLN A 146 -8.83 15.16 11.59
CA GLN A 146 -9.87 14.12 11.54
C GLN A 146 -10.10 13.58 10.14
N PHE A 147 -10.02 14.44 9.13
CA PHE A 147 -10.31 14.06 7.76
C PHE A 147 -9.03 13.97 6.93
N GLY A 148 -8.94 12.91 6.14
CA GLY A 148 -7.82 12.61 5.24
C GLY A 148 -8.20 12.74 3.77
N ARG A 149 -7.58 11.88 2.94
CA ARG A 149 -7.78 11.83 1.48
C ARG A 149 -9.25 11.53 1.15
N ILE A 150 -9.71 12.07 0.02
CA ILE A 150 -11.02 11.78 -0.56
C ILE A 150 -10.83 10.76 -1.69
N TYR A 151 -11.52 9.63 -1.59
CA TYR A 151 -11.65 8.63 -2.65
C TYR A 151 -13.01 8.81 -3.30
N GLY A 152 -13.06 9.49 -4.46
CA GLY A 152 -14.32 9.79 -5.15
C GLY A 152 -15.13 8.52 -5.49
N GLN A 153 -14.45 7.50 -5.99
CA GLN A 153 -14.99 6.15 -6.15
C GLN A 153 -14.06 5.17 -5.43
N GLY A 154 -14.65 4.26 -4.65
CA GLY A 154 -13.92 3.18 -4.03
C GLY A 154 -13.39 2.18 -5.05
N ASN A 155 -12.30 1.49 -4.73
CA ASN A 155 -11.76 0.45 -5.59
C ASN A 155 -12.58 -0.85 -5.59
N TYR A 156 -13.49 -1.01 -4.62
CA TYR A 156 -14.49 -2.09 -4.58
C TYR A 156 -15.75 -1.61 -3.82
N PRO A 157 -16.58 -0.71 -4.41
CA PRO A 157 -17.70 -0.07 -3.72
C PRO A 157 -18.81 -1.04 -3.27
N GLU A 158 -18.96 -2.17 -3.96
CA GLU A 158 -19.90 -3.25 -3.63
C GLU A 158 -19.50 -4.06 -2.39
N TRP A 159 -18.32 -3.82 -1.81
CA TRP A 159 -17.82 -4.56 -0.64
C TRP A 159 -18.82 -4.65 0.51
N ASP A 160 -19.27 -5.87 0.84
CA ASP A 160 -20.17 -6.19 1.94
C ASP A 160 -20.03 -7.68 2.35
N GLU A 161 -20.99 -8.24 3.10
CA GLU A 161 -20.98 -9.66 3.51
C GLU A 161 -21.18 -10.63 2.33
N ASP A 162 -21.93 -10.24 1.30
CA ASP A 162 -22.18 -11.04 0.11
C ASP A 162 -21.05 -10.89 -0.92
N HIS A 163 -20.28 -9.82 -0.82
CA HIS A 163 -19.11 -9.50 -1.64
C HIS A 163 -17.84 -9.36 -0.78
N PRO A 164 -17.39 -10.41 -0.07
CA PRO A 164 -16.30 -10.28 0.87
C PRO A 164 -14.93 -10.26 0.17
N ILE A 165 -13.87 -9.90 0.91
CA ILE A 165 -12.52 -9.71 0.36
C ILE A 165 -11.50 -10.66 0.99
N HIS A 166 -10.54 -11.14 0.20
CA HIS A 166 -9.31 -11.75 0.70
C HIS A 166 -8.23 -10.69 0.94
N PHE A 167 -7.71 -10.60 2.16
CA PHE A 167 -6.60 -9.71 2.46
C PHE A 167 -5.29 -10.48 2.62
N VAL A 168 -4.21 -9.90 2.07
CA VAL A 168 -2.84 -10.38 2.28
C VAL A 168 -2.02 -9.24 2.86
N GLY A 169 -1.71 -9.32 4.15
CA GLY A 169 -0.91 -8.32 4.84
C GLY A 169 0.56 -8.72 4.94
N HIS A 170 1.46 -7.91 4.39
CA HIS A 170 2.90 -8.08 4.61
C HIS A 170 3.39 -7.21 5.77
N SER A 171 4.23 -7.75 6.65
CA SER A 171 4.83 -7.00 7.78
C SER A 171 3.74 -6.31 8.64
N ALA A 172 3.84 -5.00 8.88
CA ALA A 172 2.83 -4.24 9.62
C ALA A 172 1.45 -4.22 8.92
N GLY A 173 1.38 -4.49 7.61
CA GLY A 173 0.11 -4.59 6.87
C GLY A 173 -0.79 -5.70 7.40
N ALA A 174 -0.23 -6.78 7.98
CA ALA A 174 -1.01 -7.82 8.63
C ALA A 174 -1.77 -7.30 9.86
N GLN A 175 -1.16 -6.39 10.64
CA GLN A 175 -1.80 -5.76 11.79
C GLN A 175 -2.90 -4.80 11.34
N VAL A 176 -2.68 -4.06 10.24
CA VAL A 176 -3.67 -3.16 9.63
C VAL A 176 -4.94 -3.92 9.27
N VAL A 177 -4.80 -5.03 8.54
CA VAL A 177 -5.94 -5.85 8.12
C VAL A 177 -6.66 -6.45 9.33
N ARG A 178 -5.92 -6.96 10.33
CA ARG A 178 -6.53 -7.52 11.53
C ARG A 178 -7.32 -6.48 12.32
N LEU A 179 -6.79 -5.25 12.43
CA LEU A 179 -7.50 -4.15 13.07
C LEU A 179 -8.71 -3.70 12.26
N LEU A 180 -8.60 -3.65 10.93
CA LEU A 180 -9.74 -3.35 10.06
C LEU A 180 -10.88 -4.35 10.28
N GLN A 181 -10.59 -5.65 10.31
CA GLN A 181 -11.61 -6.67 10.57
C GLN A 181 -12.31 -6.44 11.92
N GLN A 182 -11.56 -6.11 12.97
CA GLN A 182 -12.12 -5.76 14.28
C GLN A 182 -13.02 -4.51 14.19
N MET A 183 -12.57 -3.45 13.49
CA MET A 183 -13.35 -2.23 13.30
C MET A 183 -14.67 -2.48 12.55
N LEU A 184 -14.69 -3.42 11.61
CA LEU A 184 -15.91 -3.82 10.91
C LEU A 184 -16.88 -4.55 11.86
N ALA A 185 -16.38 -5.46 12.69
CA ALA A 185 -17.18 -6.13 13.71
C ALA A 185 -17.80 -5.14 14.72
N ASP A 186 -17.01 -4.15 15.13
CA ASP A 186 -17.41 -3.11 16.09
C ASP A 186 -18.26 -2.01 15.47
N LYS A 187 -18.55 -2.07 14.17
CA LYS A 187 -19.29 -1.04 13.41
C LYS A 187 -18.70 0.36 13.55
N ALA A 188 -17.37 0.47 13.53
CA ALA A 188 -16.64 1.70 13.77
C ALA A 188 -16.79 2.76 12.66
N PHE A 189 -17.33 2.40 11.50
CA PHE A 189 -17.52 3.27 10.34
C PHE A 189 -18.94 3.81 10.27
N LYS A 190 -19.13 5.07 10.70
CA LYS A 190 -20.45 5.74 10.74
C LYS A 190 -21.12 5.70 9.37
N GLY A 191 -22.40 5.32 9.35
CA GLY A 191 -23.21 5.24 8.13
C GLY A 191 -23.11 3.91 7.39
N TYR A 192 -22.32 2.96 7.87
CA TYR A 192 -22.20 1.62 7.29
C TYR A 192 -22.58 0.55 8.33
N ASP A 193 -23.46 -0.36 7.95
CA ASP A 193 -23.79 -1.54 8.75
C ASP A 193 -22.78 -2.65 8.45
N THR A 194 -21.59 -2.52 9.06
CA THR A 194 -20.45 -3.40 8.80
C THR A 194 -20.48 -4.66 9.68
N SER A 195 -19.71 -5.66 9.27
CA SER A 195 -19.56 -6.96 9.95
C SER A 195 -18.18 -7.55 9.64
N GLU A 196 -17.63 -8.36 10.53
CA GLU A 196 -16.38 -9.10 10.30
C GLU A 196 -16.41 -10.00 9.06
N ASN A 197 -17.61 -10.42 8.63
CA ASN A 197 -17.81 -11.32 7.47
C ASN A 197 -17.56 -10.62 6.13
N TRP A 198 -17.41 -9.29 6.11
CA TRP A 198 -16.91 -8.54 4.96
C TRP A 198 -15.47 -8.98 4.59
N VAL A 199 -14.78 -9.64 5.52
CA VAL A 199 -13.45 -10.23 5.33
C VAL A 199 -13.56 -11.74 5.18
N LEU A 200 -13.28 -12.26 3.98
CA LEU A 200 -13.33 -13.69 3.72
C LEU A 200 -12.08 -14.42 4.25
N SER A 201 -10.91 -13.79 4.14
CA SER A 201 -9.69 -14.33 4.75
C SER A 201 -8.64 -13.26 5.01
N ILE A 202 -7.74 -13.55 5.96
CA ILE A 202 -6.54 -12.78 6.24
C ILE A 202 -5.34 -13.70 6.13
N THR A 203 -4.46 -13.41 5.18
CA THR A 203 -3.16 -14.06 5.04
C THR A 203 -2.08 -13.12 5.55
N SER A 204 -1.21 -13.63 6.43
CA SER A 204 -0.08 -12.88 6.97
C SER A 204 1.22 -13.33 6.32
N LEU A 205 1.96 -12.40 5.70
CA LEU A 205 3.30 -12.62 5.18
C LEU A 205 4.29 -11.87 6.08
N SER A 206 5.02 -12.61 6.91
CA SER A 206 5.98 -12.01 7.87
C SER A 206 5.33 -10.95 8.77
N GLY A 207 4.08 -11.15 9.19
CA GLY A 207 3.32 -10.17 9.98
C GLY A 207 3.87 -9.98 11.38
N ALA A 208 4.03 -8.72 11.80
CA ALA A 208 4.59 -8.36 13.11
C ALA A 208 3.52 -8.32 14.21
N PHE A 209 2.71 -9.37 14.37
CA PHE A 209 1.54 -9.34 15.28
C PHE A 209 1.90 -9.06 16.75
N ASN A 210 3.08 -9.49 17.19
CA ASN A 210 3.61 -9.27 18.54
C ASN A 210 4.75 -8.23 18.55
N GLY A 211 4.80 -7.36 17.54
CA GLY A 211 5.87 -6.39 17.35
C GLY A 211 7.18 -7.02 16.84
N THR A 212 8.24 -6.23 16.87
CA THR A 212 9.60 -6.63 16.50
C THR A 212 10.60 -5.97 17.43
N THR A 213 11.63 -6.70 17.86
CA THR A 213 12.71 -6.13 18.71
C THR A 213 13.51 -5.05 18.00
N ARG A 214 13.39 -4.96 16.68
CA ARG A 214 14.05 -3.94 15.87
C ARG A 214 13.65 -2.52 16.26
N THR A 215 12.44 -2.28 16.75
CA THR A 215 12.03 -0.93 17.17
C THR A 215 12.92 -0.36 18.27
N TYR A 216 13.38 -1.21 19.21
CA TYR A 216 14.32 -0.81 20.25
C TYR A 216 15.72 -0.54 19.71
N LEU A 217 16.16 -1.30 18.70
CA LEU A 217 17.47 -1.10 18.05
C LEU A 217 17.49 0.19 17.23
N ASP A 218 16.37 0.52 16.58
CA ASP A 218 16.21 1.72 15.77
C ASP A 218 15.92 2.97 16.64
N GLY A 219 15.83 2.81 17.97
CA GLY A 219 15.64 3.91 18.92
C GLY A 219 14.21 4.47 18.96
N MET A 220 13.23 3.74 18.43
CA MET A 220 11.82 4.09 18.53
C MET A 220 11.32 3.66 19.92
N GLN A 221 11.14 4.63 20.81
CA GLN A 221 10.53 4.44 22.15
C GLN A 221 9.07 4.88 22.15
#